data_AF-W1WNC6-F1
#
_entry.id   AF-W1WNC6-F1
#
_cell.length_a   1.000
_cell.length_b   1.000
_cell.length_c   1.000
_cell.angle_alpha   90.00
_cell.angle_beta   90.00
_cell.angle_gamma   90.00
#
_symmetry.space_group_name_H-M   'P 1'
#
loop_
_entity.id
_entity.type
_entity.pdbx_description
1 polymer ?
#
loop_
_entity_poly.entity_id
_entity_poly.type
_entity_poly.pdbx_seq_one_letter_code
_entity_poly.pdbx_strand_id
1 'polypeptide(L)'
;MVKDAEENAEADKKRREEVDLRNEADSLVFQVEKTVKDLGENISDEDKKNAEEKKDALKTALEGEDIDDIKAKKEELEKVIQELSAKVYEQAQQAQQQGQEEQGSQDSTVEDADFKEVKDDEDKK
;
A
#
# COMPACT_ATOMS: atom_id res chain seq x y z
N MET A 1 30.25 17.31 32.23
CA MET A 1 30.64 15.89 31.98
C MET A 1 29.43 14.97 31.89
N VAL A 2 28.61 14.77 32.94
CA VAL A 2 27.40 13.90 32.83
C VAL A 2 26.30 14.57 31.98
N LYS A 3 25.98 15.85 32.25
CA LYS A 3 25.01 16.61 31.45
C LYS A 3 25.38 16.73 29.97
N ASP A 4 26.64 17.05 29.69
CA ASP A 4 27.12 17.11 28.29
C ASP A 4 27.02 15.74 27.61
N ALA A 5 27.26 14.63 28.31
CA ALA A 5 27.11 13.29 27.74
C ALA A 5 25.64 12.92 27.47
N GLU A 6 24.71 13.34 28.33
CA GLU A 6 23.27 13.14 28.15
C GLU A 6 22.73 13.95 26.95
N GLU A 7 23.12 15.22 26.81
CA GLU A 7 22.71 16.08 25.69
C GLU A 7 23.21 15.55 24.33
N ASN A 8 24.45 15.04 24.27
CA ASN A 8 24.97 14.42 23.05
C ASN A 8 24.23 13.11 22.72
N ALA A 9 23.90 12.30 23.74
CA ALA A 9 23.14 11.06 23.53
C ALA A 9 21.73 11.33 22.98
N GLU A 10 21.05 12.37 23.46
CA GLU A 10 19.73 12.77 22.93
C GLU A 10 19.82 13.31 21.50
N ALA A 11 20.83 14.12 21.20
CA ALA A 11 21.04 14.66 19.85
C ALA A 11 21.34 13.56 18.83
N ASP A 12 22.18 12.58 19.19
CA ASP A 12 22.50 11.43 18.35
C ASP A 12 21.28 10.53 18.13
N LYS A 13 20.45 10.34 19.17
CA LYS A 13 19.19 9.59 19.05
C LYS A 13 18.23 10.26 18.06
N LYS A 14 18.05 11.58 18.17
CA LYS A 14 17.19 12.35 17.26
C LYS A 14 17.67 12.26 15.81
N ARG A 15 18.98 12.42 15.57
CA ARG A 15 19.55 12.26 14.23
C ARG A 15 19.32 10.88 13.65
N ARG A 16 19.44 9.83 14.46
CA ARG A 16 19.18 8.46 14.01
C ARG A 16 17.71 8.28 13.62
N GLU A 17 16.79 8.73 14.46
CA GLU A 17 15.34 8.67 14.21
C GLU A 17 14.95 9.44 12.93
N GLU A 18 15.56 10.59 12.69
CA GLU A 18 15.37 11.37 11.45
C GLU A 18 15.84 10.61 10.21
N VAL A 19 17.02 10.00 10.26
CA VAL A 19 17.57 9.21 9.14
C VAL A 19 16.71 7.98 8.87
N ASP A 20 16.30 7.26 9.92
CA ASP A 20 15.43 6.09 9.80
C ASP A 20 14.08 6.47 9.17
N LEU A 21 13.47 7.56 9.63
CA LEU A 21 12.23 8.09 9.07
C LEU A 21 12.36 8.43 7.59
N ARG A 22 13.45 9.11 7.19
CA ARG A 22 13.70 9.44 5.77
C ARG A 22 13.85 8.20 4.91
N ASN A 23 14.61 7.20 5.37
CA ASN A 23 14.79 5.94 4.66
C ASN A 23 13.47 5.17 4.49
N GLU A 24 12.63 5.15 5.54
CA GLU A 24 11.30 4.54 5.47
C GLU A 24 10.38 5.28 4.48
N ALA A 25 10.41 6.61 4.49
CA ALA A 25 9.63 7.42 3.56
C ALA A 25 10.06 7.23 2.10
N ASP A 26 11.37 7.21 1.82
CA ASP A 26 11.90 6.91 0.47
C ASP A 26 11.50 5.50 0.02
N SER A 27 11.57 4.52 0.92
CA SER A 27 11.16 3.14 0.63
C SER A 27 9.66 3.07 0.29
N LEU A 28 8.83 3.81 1.03
CA LEU A 28 7.39 3.89 0.79
C LEU A 28 7.07 4.54 -0.56
N VAL A 29 7.76 5.65 -0.90
CA VAL A 29 7.63 6.31 -2.20
C VAL A 29 7.89 5.33 -3.33
N PHE A 30 8.99 4.58 -3.26
CA PHE A 30 9.32 3.56 -4.26
C PHE A 30 8.25 2.46 -4.34
N GLN A 31 7.75 2.00 -3.19
CA GLN A 31 6.74 0.96 -3.14
C GLN A 31 5.43 1.44 -3.80
N VAL A 32 5.00 2.69 -3.58
CA VAL A 32 3.82 3.26 -4.26
C VAL A 32 4.01 3.33 -5.76
N GLU A 33 5.17 3.83 -6.23
CA GLU A 33 5.46 3.91 -7.67
C GLU A 33 5.40 2.53 -8.33
N LYS A 34 5.92 1.51 -7.63
CA LYS A 34 5.84 0.13 -8.09
C LYS A 34 4.39 -0.37 -8.11
N THR A 35 3.63 -0.20 -7.03
CA THR A 35 2.23 -0.66 -6.95
C THR A 35 1.35 -0.01 -8.03
N VAL A 36 1.49 1.29 -8.26
CA VAL A 36 0.76 2.00 -9.33
C VAL A 36 1.12 1.43 -10.71
N LYS A 37 2.41 1.13 -10.93
CA LYS A 37 2.88 0.52 -12.17
C LYS A 37 2.37 -0.91 -12.35
N ASP A 38 2.31 -1.70 -11.28
CA ASP A 38 1.84 -3.09 -11.29
C ASP A 38 0.32 -3.17 -11.56
N LEU A 39 -0.46 -2.21 -11.03
CA LEU A 39 -1.89 -2.07 -11.35
C LEU A 39 -2.12 -1.61 -12.80
N GLY A 40 -1.24 -0.77 -13.35
CA GLY A 40 -1.25 -0.42 -14.77
C GLY A 40 -2.55 0.25 -15.21
N GLU A 41 -3.34 -0.44 -16.04
CA GLU A 41 -4.64 0.04 -16.55
C GLU A 41 -5.82 -0.30 -15.62
N ASN A 42 -5.62 -1.16 -14.61
CA ASN A 42 -6.66 -1.57 -13.67
C ASN A 42 -6.84 -0.60 -12.48
N ILE A 43 -5.96 0.40 -12.35
CA ILE A 43 -6.11 1.48 -11.37
C ILE A 43 -7.07 2.54 -11.90
N SER A 44 -7.96 3.06 -11.05
CA SER A 44 -8.80 4.20 -11.44
C SER A 44 -7.97 5.49 -11.56
N ASP A 45 -8.41 6.41 -12.42
CA ASP A 45 -7.75 7.72 -12.57
C ASP A 45 -7.70 8.50 -11.24
N GLU A 46 -8.73 8.36 -10.41
CA GLU A 46 -8.81 9.00 -9.10
C GLU A 46 -7.77 8.42 -8.12
N ASP A 47 -7.68 7.09 -8.03
CA ASP A 47 -6.70 6.41 -7.19
C ASP A 47 -5.26 6.73 -7.61
N LYS A 48 -5.01 6.69 -8.92
CA LYS A 48 -3.70 6.99 -9.50
C LYS A 48 -3.28 8.41 -9.18
N LYS A 49 -4.18 9.37 -9.40
CA LYS A 49 -3.93 10.78 -9.10
C LYS A 49 -3.69 11.00 -7.62
N ASN A 50 -4.50 10.41 -6.74
CA ASN A 50 -4.33 10.52 -5.29
C ASN A 50 -2.96 9.95 -4.86
N ALA A 51 -2.55 8.80 -5.39
CA ALA A 51 -1.25 8.22 -5.11
C ALA A 51 -0.07 9.08 -5.60
N GLU A 52 -0.16 9.62 -6.82
CA GLU A 52 0.87 10.52 -7.35
C GLU A 52 0.98 11.81 -6.53
N GLU A 53 -0.15 12.44 -6.18
CA GLU A 53 -0.16 13.67 -5.38
C GLU A 53 0.43 13.47 -3.98
N LYS A 54 0.04 12.39 -3.27
CA LYS A 54 0.56 12.09 -1.93
C LYS A 54 2.04 11.71 -1.96
N LYS A 55 2.45 10.96 -2.98
CA LYS A 55 3.85 10.59 -3.20
C LYS A 55 4.71 11.83 -3.42
N ASP A 56 4.29 12.74 -4.31
CA ASP A 56 5.05 13.96 -4.60
C ASP A 56 5.07 14.93 -3.42
N ALA A 57 3.99 14.98 -2.63
CA ALA A 57 3.98 15.72 -1.37
C ALA A 57 5.00 15.18 -0.36
N LEU A 58 5.12 13.85 -0.21
CA LEU A 58 6.14 13.25 0.66
C LEU A 58 7.56 13.48 0.13
N LYS A 59 7.79 13.35 -1.18
CA LYS A 59 9.09 13.69 -1.80
C LYS A 59 9.49 15.14 -1.50
N THR A 60 8.56 16.07 -1.64
CA THR A 60 8.79 17.49 -1.34
C THR A 60 9.11 17.70 0.14
N ALA A 61 8.39 17.04 1.06
CA ALA A 61 8.67 17.11 2.49
C ALA A 61 10.06 16.57 2.84
N LEU A 62 10.53 15.52 2.15
CA LEU A 62 11.87 14.94 2.34
C LEU A 62 13.02 15.86 1.93
N GLU A 63 12.77 16.86 1.06
CA GLU A 63 13.75 17.91 0.74
C GLU A 63 13.94 18.92 1.89
N GLY A 64 13.01 18.95 2.84
CA GLY A 64 13.03 19.81 4.01
C GLY A 64 13.60 19.15 5.28
N GLU A 65 13.52 19.91 6.38
CA GLU A 65 13.96 19.48 7.72
C GLU A 65 12.79 19.32 8.72
N ASP A 66 11.54 19.49 8.26
CA ASP A 66 10.35 19.35 9.09
C ASP A 66 9.97 17.87 9.27
N ILE A 67 10.44 17.30 10.37
CA ILE A 67 10.20 15.89 10.73
C ILE A 67 8.72 15.59 10.93
N ASP A 68 7.94 16.54 11.44
CA ASP A 68 6.53 16.32 11.70
C ASP A 68 5.73 16.34 10.38
N ASP A 69 6.10 17.20 9.42
CA ASP A 69 5.53 17.16 8.07
C ASP A 69 5.89 15.84 7.35
N ILE A 70 7.15 15.39 7.41
CA ILE A 70 7.56 14.10 6.82
C ILE A 70 6.71 12.95 7.40
N LYS A 71 6.51 12.92 8.73
CA LYS A 71 5.66 11.89 9.37
C LYS A 71 4.22 11.95 8.87
N ALA A 72 3.62 13.14 8.85
CA ALA A 72 2.24 13.31 8.42
C ALA A 72 2.05 12.86 6.96
N LYS A 73 2.95 13.27 6.06
CA LYS A 73 2.92 12.87 4.64
C LYS A 73 3.19 11.39 4.45
N LYS A 74 4.08 10.80 5.24
CA LYS A 74 4.34 9.37 5.25
C LYS A 74 3.07 8.59 5.62
N GLU A 75 2.41 8.95 6.72
CA GLU A 75 1.17 8.30 7.16
C GLU A 75 0.04 8.44 6.13
N GLU A 76 -0.07 9.59 5.47
CA GLU A 76 -1.04 9.79 4.38
C GLU A 76 -0.74 8.84 3.21
N LEU A 77 0.52 8.72 2.80
CA LEU A 77 0.92 7.84 1.71
C LEU A 77 0.79 6.35 2.07
N GLU A 78 1.05 5.98 3.33
CA GLU A 78 0.86 4.62 3.85
C GLU A 78 -0.60 4.16 3.71
N LYS A 79 -1.57 5.04 3.97
CA LYS A 79 -2.99 4.71 3.79
C LYS A 79 -3.31 4.42 2.32
N VAL A 80 -2.81 5.27 1.43
CA VAL A 80 -3.02 5.09 -0.02
C VAL A 80 -2.40 3.78 -0.50
N ILE A 81 -1.17 3.45 -0.09
CA ILE A 81 -0.55 2.21 -0.56
C ILE A 81 -1.28 0.96 -0.04
N GLN A 82 -1.86 0.99 1.16
CA GLN A 82 -2.64 -0.12 1.70
C GLN A 82 -3.89 -0.38 0.85
N GLU A 83 -4.61 0.69 0.48
CA GLU A 83 -5.77 0.62 -0.40
C GLU A 83 -5.41 0.09 -1.80
N LEU A 84 -4.31 0.57 -2.38
CA LEU A 84 -3.83 0.08 -3.68
C LEU A 84 -3.33 -1.37 -3.61
N SER A 85 -2.68 -1.77 -2.51
CA SER A 85 -2.16 -3.14 -2.35
C SER A 85 -3.29 -4.16 -2.24
N ALA A 86 -4.41 -3.80 -1.62
CA ALA A 86 -5.60 -4.63 -1.60
C ALA A 86 -6.12 -4.89 -3.03
N LYS A 87 -6.17 -3.85 -3.87
CA LYS A 87 -6.57 -3.96 -5.28
C LYS A 87 -5.61 -4.84 -6.09
N VAL A 88 -4.29 -4.77 -5.84
CA VAL A 88 -3.31 -5.66 -6.49
C VAL A 88 -3.60 -7.12 -6.14
N TYR A 89 -3.90 -7.41 -4.88
CA TYR A 89 -4.22 -8.77 -4.45
C TYR A 89 -5.51 -9.28 -5.10
N GLU A 90 -6.56 -8.45 -5.15
CA GLU A 90 -7.81 -8.77 -5.84
C GLU A 90 -7.59 -9.05 -7.33
N GLN A 91 -6.79 -8.22 -8.02
CA GLN A 91 -6.44 -8.42 -9.43
C GLN A 91 -5.65 -9.71 -9.65
N ALA A 92 -4.69 -10.02 -8.77
CA ALA A 92 -3.91 -11.26 -8.85
C ALA A 92 -4.80 -12.50 -8.65
N GLN A 93 -5.79 -12.42 -7.76
CA GLN A 93 -6.75 -13.49 -7.52
C GLN A 93 -7.67 -13.73 -8.72
N GLN A 94 -8.17 -12.66 -9.35
CA GLN A 94 -8.99 -12.74 -10.57
C GLN A 94 -8.20 -13.33 -11.76
N ALA A 95 -6.95 -12.92 -11.95
CA ALA A 95 -6.09 -13.46 -13.00
C ALA A 95 -5.82 -14.97 -12.83
N GLN A 96 -5.72 -15.45 -11.58
CA GLN A 96 -5.52 -16.88 -11.31
C GLN A 96 -6.79 -17.72 -11.60
N GLN A 97 -7.99 -17.16 -11.40
CA GLN A 97 -9.25 -17.83 -11.76
C GLN A 97 -9.42 -17.92 -13.28
N GLN A 98 -9.11 -16.85 -14.04
CA GLN A 98 -9.18 -16.87 -15.50
C GLN A 98 -8.16 -17.83 -16.13
N GLY A 99 -6.95 -17.96 -15.56
CA GLY A 99 -5.94 -18.91 -16.03
C GLY A 99 -6.33 -20.39 -15.88
N GLN A 100 -7.31 -20.72 -15.04
CA GLN A 100 -7.84 -22.09 -14.91
C GLN A 100 -8.96 -22.40 -15.93
N GLU A 101 -9.63 -21.39 -16.49
CA GLU A 101 -10.64 -21.58 -17.54
C GLU A 101 -10.02 -21.79 -18.94
N GLU A 102 -8.86 -21.19 -19.23
CA GLU A 102 -8.17 -21.35 -20.52
C GLU A 102 -7.51 -22.73 -20.72
N GLN A 103 -7.22 -23.48 -19.65
CA GLN A 103 -6.73 -24.87 -19.76
C GLN A 103 -7.84 -25.93 -19.84
N GLY A 104 -9.11 -25.54 -19.62
CA GLY A 104 -10.28 -26.42 -19.68
C GLY A 104 -11.05 -26.37 -21.01
N SER A 105 -10.82 -25.35 -21.86
CA SER A 105 -11.58 -25.13 -23.11
C SER A 105 -11.07 -25.91 -24.32
N GLN A 106 -10.69 -27.18 -24.15
CA GLN A 106 -10.60 -28.13 -25.27
C GLN A 106 -11.51 -29.34 -25.16
N ASP A 107 -12.28 -29.51 -24.08
CA ASP A 107 -13.34 -30.52 -24.07
C ASP A 107 -14.50 -30.09 -23.16
N SER A 108 -15.65 -29.85 -23.80
CA SER A 108 -17.01 -29.86 -23.22
C SER A 108 -17.40 -28.81 -22.15
N THR A 109 -18.25 -27.87 -22.58
CA THR A 109 -19.47 -27.37 -21.89
C THR A 109 -19.58 -27.62 -20.39
N VAL A 110 -19.23 -26.64 -19.56
CA VAL A 110 -19.72 -26.55 -18.18
C VAL A 110 -20.13 -25.10 -17.90
N GLU A 111 -21.43 -24.86 -18.04
CA GLU A 111 -22.17 -23.91 -17.20
C GLU A 111 -22.22 -24.46 -15.76
N ASP A 112 -22.51 -23.58 -14.78
CA ASP A 112 -22.58 -23.73 -13.31
C ASP A 112 -21.34 -23.21 -12.55
N ALA A 113 -21.44 -22.28 -11.60
CA ALA A 113 -22.46 -22.29 -10.56
C ALA A 113 -22.83 -20.89 -10.00
N ASP A 114 -24.16 -20.72 -9.90
CA ASP A 114 -24.92 -19.84 -9.01
C ASP A 114 -24.20 -19.37 -7.72
N PHE A 115 -24.08 -18.05 -7.56
CA PHE A 115 -23.99 -17.41 -6.25
C PHE A 115 -25.36 -17.51 -5.56
N LYS A 116 -25.55 -18.55 -4.74
CA LYS A 116 -26.70 -18.65 -3.83
C LYS A 116 -26.25 -18.33 -2.41
N GLU A 117 -26.51 -17.07 -2.05
CA GLU A 117 -26.49 -16.48 -0.71
C GLU A 117 -26.98 -17.51 0.35
N VAL A 118 -26.05 -17.96 1.20
CA VAL A 118 -26.37 -18.77 2.38
C VAL A 118 -27.04 -17.83 3.37
N LYS A 119 -28.37 -17.91 3.48
CA LYS A 119 -29.08 -17.40 4.65
C LYS A 119 -28.88 -18.41 5.77
N ASP A 120 -28.15 -17.98 6.80
CA ASP A 120 -28.13 -18.58 8.12
C ASP A 120 -29.56 -18.76 8.64
N ASP A 121 -30.01 -20.00 8.78
CA ASP A 121 -31.09 -20.38 9.68
C ASP A 121 -30.42 -20.96 10.93
N GLU A 122 -30.23 -20.11 11.95
CA GLU A 122 -29.98 -20.56 13.32
C GLU A 122 -31.18 -21.38 13.82
N ASP A 123 -30.86 -22.59 14.26
CA ASP A 123 -31.76 -23.64 14.73
C ASP A 123 -32.83 -23.19 15.75
N LYS A 124 -34.08 -23.62 15.49
CA LYS A 124 -35.18 -23.63 16.46
C LYS A 124 -35.15 -24.90 17.32
N LYS A 125 -35.51 -24.69 18.60
CA LYS A 125 -36.11 -25.61 19.60
C LYS A 125 -35.21 -26.40 20.55
#